data_AF-A0A4R0I8V8-F1
#
_entry.id   AF-A0A4R0I8V8-F1
#
_cell.length_a   1.000
_cell.length_b   1.000
_cell.length_c   1.000
_cell.angle_alpha   90.00
_cell.angle_beta   90.00
_cell.angle_gamma   90.00
#
_symmetry.space_group_name_H-M   'P 1'
#
loop_
_entity.id
_entity.type
_entity.pdbx_description
1 polymer ?
#
loop_
_entity_poly.entity_id
_entity_poly.type
_entity_poly.pdbx_seq_one_letter_code
_entity_poly.pdbx_strand_id
1 'polypeptide(L)'
;MRGLRKYWGWGLLAVMLTAIWSWSLGPAVLIAGWALVTAYFLFQVPVWCGAEGRQGPCRNNSSGIMLGCNQVRQHKYQKLKLAFVPRRWRELNRGLWVNPAKCLASAGAVVGIVTGIVSTTVSVVRG
;
A
#
# COMPACT_ATOMS: atom_id res chain seq x y z
N MET A 1 20.50 -12.18 -3.95
CA MET A 1 19.90 -10.88 -3.57
C MET A 1 18.54 -10.61 -4.24
N ARG A 2 17.53 -11.51 -4.11
CA ARG A 2 16.19 -11.33 -4.72
C ARG A 2 15.13 -10.73 -3.78
N GLY A 3 15.45 -10.57 -2.49
CA GLY A 3 14.56 -9.99 -1.48
C GLY A 3 14.47 -8.47 -1.56
N LEU A 4 15.60 -7.77 -1.67
CA LEU A 4 15.67 -6.30 -1.63
C LEU A 4 14.86 -5.63 -2.76
N ARG A 5 14.88 -6.21 -3.96
CA ARG A 5 14.13 -5.70 -5.13
C ARG A 5 12.63 -5.65 -4.90
N LYS A 6 12.10 -6.50 -4.00
CA LYS A 6 10.68 -6.49 -3.64
C LYS A 6 10.32 -5.34 -2.71
N TYR A 7 11.27 -4.74 -2.01
CA TYR A 7 11.05 -3.64 -1.04
C TYR A 7 11.35 -2.26 -1.62
N TRP A 8 11.52 -2.13 -2.93
CA TRP A 8 11.98 -0.88 -3.55
C TRP A 8 11.03 0.32 -3.30
N GLY A 9 9.73 0.07 -3.13
CA GLY A 9 8.79 1.14 -2.80
C GLY A 9 8.95 1.73 -1.38
N TRP A 10 9.59 1.02 -0.44
CA TRP A 10 10.02 1.62 0.82
C TRP A 10 11.15 2.63 0.62
N GLY A 11 12.10 2.29 -0.26
CA GLY A 11 13.14 3.24 -0.68
C GLY A 11 12.55 4.45 -1.39
N LEU A 12 11.59 4.23 -2.29
CA LEU A 12 10.92 5.31 -3.01
C LEU A 12 10.09 6.20 -2.08
N LEU A 13 9.44 5.63 -1.05
CA LEU A 13 8.79 6.40 0.02
C LEU A 13 9.81 7.26 0.78
N ALA A 14 10.94 6.69 1.19
CA ALA A 14 11.98 7.46 1.89
C ALA A 14 12.53 8.60 1.02
N VAL A 15 12.78 8.34 -0.28
CA VAL A 15 13.20 9.38 -1.24
C VAL A 15 12.14 10.47 -1.36
N MET A 16 10.85 10.11 -1.52
CA MET A 16 9.75 11.07 -1.60
C MET A 16 9.60 11.90 -0.32
N LEU A 17 9.84 11.32 0.86
CA LEU A 17 9.88 12.07 2.12
C LEU A 17 11.02 13.09 2.15
N THR A 18 12.22 12.70 1.72
CA THR A 18 13.36 13.64 1.64
C THR A 18 13.18 14.71 0.56
N ALA A 19 12.48 14.38 -0.52
CA ALA A 19 12.17 15.28 -1.62
C ALA A 19 11.32 16.48 -1.19
N ILE A 20 10.44 16.31 -0.18
CA ILE A 20 9.68 17.42 0.41
C ILE A 20 10.61 18.49 0.96
N TRP A 21 11.71 18.07 1.59
CA TRP A 21 12.70 18.98 2.17
C TRP A 21 13.53 19.70 1.10
N SER A 22 13.67 19.12 -0.08
CA SER A 22 14.44 19.72 -1.17
C SER A 22 13.71 20.87 -1.88
N TRP A 23 12.39 20.97 -1.74
CA TRP A 23 11.51 22.01 -2.33
C TRP A 23 11.69 22.30 -3.84
N SER A 24 12.46 21.47 -4.56
CA SER A 24 12.92 21.76 -5.93
C SER A 24 12.22 20.89 -6.98
N LEU A 25 11.27 20.06 -6.57
CA LEU A 25 10.54 19.15 -7.46
C LEU A 25 9.18 19.76 -7.84
N GLY A 26 8.91 19.84 -9.14
CA GLY A 26 7.65 20.35 -9.66
C GLY A 26 6.43 19.51 -9.23
N PRO A 27 5.23 20.11 -9.17
CA PRO A 27 4.02 19.46 -8.66
C PRO A 27 3.66 18.16 -9.41
N ALA A 28 3.92 18.10 -10.72
CA ALA A 28 3.69 16.90 -11.53
C ALA A 28 4.55 15.69 -11.08
N VAL A 29 5.82 15.94 -10.70
CA VAL A 29 6.73 14.87 -10.25
C VAL A 29 6.30 14.34 -8.88
N LEU A 30 5.84 15.22 -8.00
CA LEU A 30 5.32 14.84 -6.69
C LEU A 30 4.05 13.99 -6.82
N ILE A 31 3.08 14.42 -7.62
CA ILE A 31 1.85 13.65 -7.86
C ILE A 31 2.19 12.26 -8.42
N ALA A 32 3.03 12.20 -9.45
CA ALA A 32 3.43 10.94 -10.05
C ALA A 32 4.16 10.03 -9.04
N GLY A 33 5.09 10.59 -8.26
CA GLY A 33 5.85 9.86 -7.24
C GLY A 33 4.95 9.25 -6.16
N TRP A 34 4.07 10.05 -5.56
CA TRP A 34 3.14 9.58 -4.52
C TRP A 34 2.10 8.58 -5.05
N ALA A 35 1.61 8.77 -6.27
CA ALA A 35 0.76 7.79 -6.94
C ALA A 35 1.49 6.44 -7.11
N LEU A 36 2.76 6.47 -7.49
CA LEU A 36 3.60 5.29 -7.66
C LEU A 36 3.89 4.58 -6.33
N VAL A 37 4.18 5.34 -5.26
CA VAL A 37 4.30 4.81 -3.89
C VAL A 37 3.02 4.10 -3.48
N THR A 38 1.87 4.75 -3.66
CA THR A 38 0.57 4.21 -3.26
C THR A 38 0.24 2.94 -4.07
N ALA A 39 0.45 2.96 -5.38
CA ALA A 39 0.28 1.80 -6.24
C ALA A 39 1.18 0.63 -5.81
N TYR A 40 2.43 0.90 -5.43
CA TYR A 40 3.32 -0.13 -4.92
C TYR A 40 2.79 -0.78 -3.63
N PHE A 41 2.33 0.01 -2.65
CA PHE A 41 1.75 -0.55 -1.41
C PHE A 41 0.44 -1.30 -1.67
N LEU A 42 -0.34 -0.90 -2.66
CA LEU A 42 -1.59 -1.60 -3.00
C LEU A 42 -1.35 -2.92 -3.74
N PHE A 43 -0.39 -2.97 -4.68
CA PHE A 43 -0.28 -4.05 -5.65
C PHE A 43 1.01 -4.90 -5.55
N GLN A 44 2.08 -4.42 -4.91
CA GLN A 44 3.38 -5.11 -4.94
C GLN A 44 4.00 -5.40 -3.57
N VAL A 45 3.55 -4.76 -2.49
CA VAL A 45 4.15 -4.97 -1.17
C VAL A 45 3.99 -6.44 -0.72
N PRO A 46 5.08 -7.15 -0.36
CA PRO A 46 4.99 -8.53 0.09
C PRO A 46 4.37 -8.57 1.49
N VAL A 47 3.07 -8.90 1.55
CA VAL A 47 2.30 -8.99 2.80
C VAL A 47 1.62 -10.34 2.91
N TRP A 48 1.29 -10.76 4.12
CA TRP A 48 0.58 -12.01 4.32
C TRP A 48 -0.86 -11.89 3.81
N CYS A 49 -1.40 -12.91 3.16
CA CYS A 49 -2.74 -12.86 2.57
C CYS A 49 -3.82 -12.58 3.62
N GLY A 50 -3.81 -13.32 4.73
CA GLY A 50 -4.71 -13.17 5.86
C GLY A 50 -6.19 -13.27 5.52
N ALA A 51 -6.53 -13.89 4.39
CA ALA A 51 -7.92 -14.19 4.04
C ALA A 51 -8.44 -15.28 5.00
N GLU A 52 -9.69 -15.13 5.45
CA GLU A 52 -10.35 -16.13 6.29
C GLU A 52 -10.65 -17.38 5.46
N GLY A 53 -9.90 -18.45 5.75
CA GLY A 53 -10.13 -19.77 5.20
C GLY A 53 -10.89 -20.65 6.19
N ARG A 54 -11.29 -21.83 5.72
CA ARG A 54 -12.04 -22.84 6.49
C ARG A 54 -11.34 -23.31 7.78
N GLN A 55 -10.03 -23.09 7.88
CA GLN A 55 -9.15 -23.51 8.98
C GLN A 55 -8.48 -22.31 9.69
N GLY A 56 -8.92 -21.07 9.40
CA GLY A 56 -8.33 -19.85 9.94
C GLY A 56 -7.64 -18.97 8.89
N PRO A 57 -6.91 -17.91 9.32
CA PRO A 57 -6.34 -16.91 8.41
C PRO A 57 -5.18 -17.47 7.59
N CYS A 58 -5.24 -17.29 6.27
CA CYS A 58 -4.22 -17.75 5.34
C CYS A 58 -2.87 -17.06 5.59
N ARG A 59 -1.84 -17.84 5.92
CA ARG A 59 -0.46 -17.37 6.17
C ARG A 59 0.39 -17.24 4.91
N ASN A 60 -0.17 -17.50 3.73
CA ASN A 60 0.60 -17.50 2.50
C ASN A 60 0.91 -16.08 2.01
N ASN A 61 2.02 -15.91 1.30
CA ASN A 61 2.47 -14.60 0.86
C ASN A 61 1.58 -14.04 -0.26
N SER A 62 1.34 -12.74 -0.21
CA SER A 62 0.47 -11.97 -1.09
C SER A 62 1.26 -10.87 -1.76
N SER A 63 0.94 -10.56 -3.02
CA SER A 63 1.55 -9.44 -3.75
C SER A 63 0.67 -8.22 -3.56
N GLY A 64 0.85 -7.43 -2.52
CA GLY A 64 0.05 -6.23 -2.27
C GLY A 64 -1.09 -6.42 -1.27
N ILE A 65 -1.58 -5.29 -0.76
CA ILE A 65 -2.73 -5.23 0.16
C ILE A 65 -3.99 -5.75 -0.56
N MET A 66 -4.21 -5.33 -1.81
CA MET A 66 -5.43 -5.64 -2.56
C MET A 66 -5.39 -6.97 -3.32
N LEU A 67 -4.24 -7.45 -3.81
CA LEU A 67 -4.22 -8.79 -4.40
C LEU A 67 -4.24 -9.86 -3.31
N GLY A 68 -4.87 -11.00 -3.61
CA GLY A 68 -4.82 -12.21 -2.79
C GLY A 68 -3.55 -13.04 -3.04
N CYS A 69 -3.39 -14.13 -2.29
CA CYS A 69 -2.30 -15.08 -2.52
C CYS A 69 -2.38 -15.70 -3.93
N ASN A 70 -1.23 -15.97 -4.52
CA ASN A 70 -1.18 -16.59 -5.85
C ASN A 70 -1.56 -18.08 -5.82
N GLN A 71 -1.38 -18.75 -4.69
CA GLN A 71 -1.68 -20.19 -4.57
C GLN A 71 -3.17 -20.50 -4.52
N VAL A 72 -3.99 -19.61 -3.96
CA VAL A 72 -5.43 -19.82 -3.83
C VAL A 72 -6.18 -18.72 -4.58
N ARG A 73 -6.69 -19.03 -5.77
CA ARG A 73 -7.47 -18.08 -6.58
C ARG A 73 -8.73 -17.58 -5.83
N GLN A 74 -9.34 -18.41 -4.99
CA GLN A 74 -10.53 -18.03 -4.22
C GLN A 74 -10.28 -16.82 -3.29
N HIS A 75 -9.08 -16.71 -2.72
CA HIS A 75 -8.72 -15.57 -1.87
C HIS A 75 -8.57 -14.26 -2.66
N LYS A 76 -8.26 -14.32 -3.96
CA LYS A 76 -8.24 -13.13 -4.84
C LYS A 76 -9.66 -12.59 -5.01
N TYR A 77 -10.62 -13.46 -5.27
CA TYR A 77 -12.02 -13.06 -5.40
C TYR A 77 -12.61 -12.57 -4.08
N GLN A 78 -12.28 -13.19 -2.94
CA GLN A 78 -12.69 -12.68 -1.63
C GLN A 78 -12.17 -11.26 -1.38
N LYS A 79 -10.88 -11.01 -1.60
CA LYS A 79 -10.30 -9.67 -1.43
C LYS A 79 -10.86 -8.64 -2.41
N LEU A 80 -11.07 -9.03 -3.67
CA LEU A 80 -11.70 -8.17 -4.65
C LEU A 80 -13.13 -7.81 -4.21
N LYS A 81 -13.90 -8.81 -3.77
CA LYS A 81 -15.27 -8.60 -3.28
C LYS A 81 -15.30 -7.74 -2.01
N LEU A 82 -14.31 -7.88 -1.13
CA LEU A 82 -14.13 -7.01 0.03
C LEU A 82 -13.84 -5.56 -0.35
N ALA A 83 -13.07 -5.33 -1.42
CA ALA A 83 -12.80 -3.98 -1.93
C ALA A 83 -14.06 -3.34 -2.55
N PHE A 84 -14.85 -4.10 -3.32
CA PHE A 84 -16.03 -3.59 -4.01
C PHE A 84 -17.31 -3.54 -3.17
N VAL A 85 -17.42 -4.33 -2.09
CA VAL A 85 -18.63 -4.37 -1.27
C VAL A 85 -18.44 -3.49 -0.02
N PRO A 86 -19.03 -2.29 0.03
CA PRO A 86 -18.84 -1.34 1.15
C PRO A 86 -19.25 -1.92 2.51
N ARG A 87 -20.27 -2.80 2.55
CA ARG A 87 -20.67 -3.50 3.79
C ARG A 87 -19.56 -4.35 4.41
N ARG A 88 -18.57 -4.79 3.64
CA ARG A 88 -17.46 -5.62 4.11
C ARG A 88 -16.15 -4.85 4.32
N TRP A 89 -16.16 -3.52 4.15
CA TRP A 89 -14.98 -2.70 4.44
C TRP A 89 -14.56 -2.78 5.91
N ARG A 90 -15.51 -3.03 6.82
CA ARG A 90 -15.21 -3.23 8.25
C ARG A 90 -14.41 -4.52 8.50
N GLU A 91 -14.73 -5.59 7.77
CA GLU A 91 -13.97 -6.85 7.80
C GLU A 91 -12.59 -6.68 7.15
N LEU A 92 -12.53 -5.95 6.04
CA LEU A 92 -11.26 -5.60 5.38
C LEU A 92 -10.36 -4.83 6.36
N ASN A 93 -10.88 -3.78 6.99
CA ASN A 93 -10.15 -2.94 7.93
C ASN A 93 -9.68 -3.78 9.12
N ARG A 94 -10.55 -4.60 9.73
CA ARG A 94 -10.14 -5.52 10.80
C ARG A 94 -9.02 -6.46 10.36
N GLY A 95 -9.08 -7.00 9.14
CA GLY A 95 -8.04 -7.86 8.56
C GLY A 95 -6.74 -7.15 8.15
N LEU A 96 -6.74 -5.81 8.08
CA LEU A 96 -5.54 -4.98 7.88
C LEU A 96 -4.72 -4.86 9.18
N TRP A 97 -5.39 -4.79 10.35
CA TRP A 97 -4.73 -4.60 11.65
C TRP A 97 -4.29 -5.91 12.35
N VAL A 98 -4.75 -7.08 11.88
CA VAL A 98 -4.41 -8.39 12.50
C VAL A 98 -2.96 -8.82 12.28
N ASN A 99 -2.25 -8.22 11.31
CA ASN A 99 -0.87 -8.62 10.99
C ASN A 99 0.07 -7.39 10.96
N PRO A 100 1.20 -7.40 11.69
CA PRO A 100 2.12 -6.26 11.75
C PRO A 100 2.67 -5.87 10.37
N ALA A 101 2.88 -6.82 9.46
CA ALA A 101 3.34 -6.53 8.10
C ALA A 101 2.29 -5.78 7.26
N LYS A 102 1.01 -6.10 7.45
CA LYS A 102 -0.10 -5.38 6.82
C LYS A 102 -0.29 -4.01 7.45
N CYS A 103 -0.16 -3.92 8.77
CA CYS A 103 -0.27 -2.67 9.51
C CYS A 103 0.80 -1.65 9.06
N LEU A 104 2.04 -2.10 8.88
CA LEU A 104 3.12 -1.26 8.34
C LEU A 104 2.86 -0.85 6.89
N ALA A 105 2.36 -1.76 6.06
CA ALA A 105 2.03 -1.45 4.67
C ALA A 105 0.84 -0.47 4.55
N SER A 106 -0.18 -0.60 5.40
CA SER A 106 -1.30 0.34 5.44
C SER A 106 -0.91 1.68 6.01
N ALA A 107 -0.07 1.70 7.05
CA ALA A 107 0.51 2.95 7.57
C ALA A 107 1.35 3.64 6.50
N GLY A 108 2.20 2.91 5.77
CA GLY A 108 2.98 3.43 4.66
C GLY A 108 2.11 3.99 3.52
N ALA A 109 1.00 3.33 3.19
CA ALA A 109 0.03 3.84 2.22
C ALA A 109 -0.66 5.12 2.69
N VAL A 110 -1.09 5.17 3.96
CA VAL A 110 -1.73 6.37 4.55
C VAL A 110 -0.76 7.53 4.61
N VAL A 111 0.47 7.30 5.09
CA VAL A 111 1.54 8.30 5.08
C VAL A 111 1.77 8.76 3.65
N GLY A 112 1.83 7.85 2.69
CA GLY A 112 1.99 8.18 1.28
C GLY A 112 0.91 9.12 0.74
N ILE A 113 -0.35 8.84 1.04
CA ILE A 113 -1.48 9.65 0.61
C ILE A 113 -1.47 11.02 1.29
N VAL A 114 -1.34 11.05 2.62
CA VAL A 114 -1.38 12.30 3.41
C VAL A 114 -0.23 13.21 3.00
N THR A 115 0.98 12.66 2.94
CA THR A 115 2.16 13.43 2.58
C THR A 115 2.14 13.85 1.12
N GLY A 116 1.56 13.05 0.22
CA GLY A 116 1.31 13.48 -1.16
C GLY A 116 0.38 14.68 -1.26
N ILE A 117 -0.72 14.69 -0.51
CA ILE A 117 -1.66 15.81 -0.48
C ILE A 117 -0.97 17.07 0.08
N VAL A 118 -0.26 16.95 1.20
CA VAL A 118 0.46 18.08 1.82
C VAL A 118 1.55 18.61 0.89
N SER A 119 2.36 17.73 0.32
CA SER A 119 3.47 18.13 -0.56
C SER A 119 2.97 18.84 -1.82
N THR A 120 1.89 18.34 -2.42
CA THR A 120 1.29 18.95 -3.61
C THR A 120 0.63 20.29 -3.32
N THR A 121 -0.15 20.39 -2.24
CA THR A 121 -0.76 21.67 -1.83
C THR A 121 0.28 22.72 -1.50
N VAL A 122 1.32 22.38 -0.73
CA VAL A 122 2.37 23.35 -0.40
C VAL A 122 3.16 23.75 -1.66
N SER A 123 3.42 22.83 -2.59
CA SER A 123 4.11 23.16 -3.84
C SER A 123 3.28 24.09 -4.74
N VAL A 124 1.95 23.94 -4.75
CA VAL A 124 1.04 24.85 -5.50
C VAL A 124 0.93 26.21 -4.83
N VAL A 125 1.01 26.29 -3.50
CA VAL A 125 0.96 27.57 -2.76
C VAL A 125 2.28 28.34 -2.84
N ARG A 126 3.42 27.64 -2.95
CA ARG A 126 4.76 28.24 -2.98
C ARG A 126 5.33 28.47 -4.38
N GLY A 127 4.83 27.77 -5.39
CA GLY A 127 5.22 27.95 -6.80
C GLY A 127 4.40 29.03 -7.49
#